data_AF-A0A9D7Q0J6-F1
#
_entry.id   AF-A0A9D7Q0J6-F1
#
_cell.length_a   1.000
_cell.length_b   1.000
_cell.length_c   1.000
_cell.angle_alpha   90.00
_cell.angle_beta   90.00
_cell.angle_gamma   90.00
#
_symmetry.space_group_name_H-M   'P 1'
#
loop_
_entity.id
_entity.type
_entity.pdbx_description
1 polymer ?
#
loop_
_entity_poly.entity_id
_entity_poly.type
_entity_poly.pdbx_seq_one_letter_code
_entity_poly.pdbx_strand_id
1 'polypeptide(L)'
;MKEILPLHERSRFPLFGAHQTADCGMCHQNYEVRKFEPVQTDCYSCHAKDYFATAVPNHPNGKFSTDCTMCHDVKAVNWRSSNINHEFFPLTGGHSRPSCFDCHNQGSFGGLSRECYSCHQPNFEAAKTPDHVLGNFSKQCQTCHNINGWVPAQFDHNLTTFPLTGKHTTVQCSSCHTQGYTGTPKTCVSCHQTDYNATNNPNHTAASFPSTCESCHTTSGWQPAQFDHDGPFFPIYSGQHRGEWNVCSDCHKNPASYAQFTCTSCHEHNQNDMNSEHQGIQGYRWESSACYACHPSGDANGAFNHQTSPFPLTGAHVTTDCALCHTSGYPNTPNDCYTCHQQGFNLTNKLNHTLAGFSQNCTQCHNTTAWATTTFNHTTTSGFPLQNSHAGKTCVDCHQTSYTATSNECSSCHMPDYQGSTNPNHVAGNYPQLCSSCHTDVGWAPATFDHSTVNFPITGRHTTVSCADCHTTGFTNTPNQCSGCHLDDYQTAQNPNHIGAQFPQTCETCHTSSGWAPATFEHDNQYFPINSGKHRNEWNNDCRSCHNVPTNYAAFT
;
A
#
# COMPACT_ATOMS: atom_id res chain seq x y z
N MET A 1 40.59 68.04 -49.71
CA MET A 1 40.49 66.75 -48.98
C MET A 1 39.18 66.72 -48.19
N LYS A 2 38.03 66.56 -48.85
CA LYS A 2 36.73 66.66 -48.17
C LYS A 2 36.12 65.31 -47.72
N GLU A 3 36.82 64.18 -47.89
CA GLU A 3 36.24 62.86 -47.61
C GLU A 3 37.33 61.85 -47.12
N ILE A 4 38.19 62.21 -46.15
CA ILE A 4 39.26 61.28 -45.66
C ILE A 4 38.72 60.17 -44.74
N LEU A 5 37.72 60.48 -43.91
CA LEU A 5 37.11 59.51 -43.00
C LEU A 5 36.36 58.40 -43.76
N PRO A 6 35.51 58.70 -44.77
CA PRO A 6 34.86 57.67 -45.59
C PRO A 6 35.82 56.77 -46.36
N LEU A 7 37.03 57.25 -46.68
CA LEU A 7 38.08 56.43 -47.29
C LEU A 7 38.68 55.43 -46.30
N HIS A 8 38.94 55.86 -45.06
CA HIS A 8 39.45 54.95 -44.02
C HIS A 8 38.39 53.97 -43.54
N GLU A 9 37.11 54.37 -43.46
CA GLU A 9 35.98 53.47 -43.14
C GLU A 9 35.82 52.32 -44.13
N ARG A 10 36.20 52.53 -45.40
CA ARG A 10 36.19 51.51 -46.46
C ARG A 10 37.53 50.77 -46.60
N SER A 11 38.52 51.13 -45.78
CA SER A 11 39.85 50.53 -45.78
C SER A 11 39.98 49.44 -44.71
N ARG A 12 41.16 48.81 -44.65
CA ARG A 12 41.49 47.82 -43.61
C ARG A 12 41.71 48.43 -42.22
N PHE A 13 41.74 49.76 -42.10
CA PHE A 13 41.94 50.46 -40.84
C PHE A 13 40.96 51.64 -40.69
N PRO A 14 39.73 51.38 -40.22
CA PRO A 14 38.80 52.44 -39.85
C PRO A 14 39.35 53.24 -38.67
N LEU A 15 39.26 54.57 -38.75
CA LEU A 15 39.74 55.44 -37.68
C LEU A 15 38.71 55.50 -36.54
N PHE A 16 39.06 54.92 -35.40
CA PHE A 16 38.26 54.93 -34.18
C PHE A 16 39.01 55.55 -33.00
N GLY A 17 38.26 56.08 -32.04
CA GLY A 17 38.82 56.65 -30.80
C GLY A 17 39.86 57.73 -31.10
N ALA A 18 41.01 57.65 -30.42
CA ALA A 18 42.10 58.61 -30.57
C ALA A 18 42.67 58.70 -32.01
N HIS A 19 42.47 57.69 -32.87
CA HIS A 19 42.98 57.68 -34.24
C HIS A 19 42.19 58.61 -35.19
N GLN A 20 41.00 59.09 -34.79
CA GLN A 20 40.21 60.03 -35.60
C GLN A 20 40.83 61.43 -35.65
N THR A 21 41.62 61.78 -34.63
CA THR A 21 42.29 63.08 -34.50
C THR A 21 43.81 62.97 -34.65
N ALA A 22 44.31 61.79 -35.03
CA ALA A 22 45.71 61.53 -35.27
C ALA A 22 46.23 62.34 -36.48
N ASP A 23 47.41 62.95 -36.34
CA ASP A 23 48.10 63.58 -37.45
C ASP A 23 48.49 62.54 -38.52
N CYS A 24 48.27 62.87 -39.79
CA CYS A 24 48.48 61.95 -40.91
C CYS A 24 49.94 61.47 -41.02
N GLY A 25 50.90 62.31 -40.63
CA GLY A 25 52.32 61.99 -40.65
C GLY A 25 52.74 60.92 -39.63
N MET A 26 51.92 60.67 -38.61
CA MET A 26 52.19 59.60 -37.65
C MET A 26 52.06 58.20 -38.28
N CYS A 27 51.28 58.07 -39.35
CA CYS A 27 51.08 56.80 -40.04
C CYS A 27 51.66 56.83 -41.46
N HIS A 28 51.56 57.95 -42.17
CA HIS A 28 51.98 58.08 -43.56
C HIS A 28 53.21 58.99 -43.69
N GLN A 29 54.41 58.40 -43.68
CA GLN A 29 55.68 59.13 -43.68
C GLN A 29 55.90 60.06 -44.90
N ASN A 30 55.22 59.82 -46.02
CA ASN A 30 55.32 60.63 -47.25
C ASN A 30 54.01 61.37 -47.60
N TYR A 31 53.17 61.64 -46.59
CA TYR A 31 51.86 62.27 -46.82
C TYR A 31 51.95 63.68 -47.41
N GLU A 32 53.03 64.41 -47.11
CA GLU A 32 53.28 65.78 -47.61
C GLU A 32 53.37 65.84 -49.14
N VAL A 33 53.87 64.76 -49.76
CA VAL A 33 53.95 64.60 -51.23
C VAL A 33 52.78 63.81 -51.81
N ARG A 34 51.70 63.61 -51.02
CA ARG A 34 50.47 62.89 -51.38
C ARG A 34 50.71 61.45 -51.84
N LYS A 35 51.75 60.79 -51.33
CA LYS A 35 52.04 59.38 -51.59
C LYS A 35 51.72 58.56 -50.34
N PHE A 36 50.70 57.70 -50.44
CA PHE A 36 50.21 56.88 -49.32
C PHE A 36 50.57 55.42 -49.57
N GLU A 37 51.62 54.94 -48.90
CA GLU A 37 51.98 53.52 -48.91
C GLU A 37 51.13 52.75 -47.89
N PRO A 38 50.82 51.46 -48.13
CA PRO A 38 50.15 50.62 -47.15
C PRO A 38 50.96 50.51 -45.85
N VAL A 39 50.28 50.64 -44.71
CA VAL A 39 50.86 50.46 -43.37
C VAL A 39 50.34 49.18 -42.72
N GLN A 40 51.09 48.65 -41.75
CA GLN A 40 50.58 47.56 -40.91
C GLN A 40 49.44 48.10 -40.04
N THR A 41 48.43 47.26 -39.83
CA THR A 41 47.17 47.65 -39.20
C THR A 41 46.96 47.00 -37.83
N ASP A 42 47.86 46.13 -37.38
CA ASP A 42 47.81 45.56 -36.04
C ASP A 42 48.33 46.57 -35.00
N CYS A 43 47.74 46.53 -33.80
CA CYS A 43 48.00 47.52 -32.76
C CYS A 43 49.47 47.50 -32.31
N TYR A 44 50.05 46.30 -32.14
CA TYR A 44 51.39 46.14 -31.57
C TYR A 44 52.48 46.67 -32.49
N SER A 45 52.38 46.45 -33.81
CA SER A 45 53.35 46.97 -34.78
C SER A 45 53.53 48.49 -34.69
N CYS A 46 52.47 49.24 -34.36
CA CYS A 46 52.51 50.69 -34.20
C CYS A 46 52.81 51.12 -32.75
N HIS A 47 52.30 50.39 -31.75
CA HIS A 47 52.38 50.76 -30.34
C HIS A 47 53.38 49.93 -29.52
N ALA A 48 54.34 49.23 -30.15
CA ALA A 48 55.33 48.42 -29.44
C ALA A 48 56.13 49.25 -28.42
N LYS A 49 56.48 50.50 -28.76
CA LYS A 49 57.17 51.40 -27.84
C LYS A 49 56.32 51.73 -26.62
N ASP A 50 55.04 51.99 -26.83
CA ASP A 50 54.09 52.26 -25.74
C ASP A 50 53.90 51.01 -24.87
N TYR A 51 53.83 49.82 -25.49
CA TYR A 51 53.76 48.54 -24.81
C TYR A 51 54.95 48.30 -23.87
N PHE A 52 56.18 48.57 -24.30
CA PHE A 52 57.38 48.41 -23.46
C PHE A 52 57.55 49.53 -22.43
N ALA A 53 56.91 50.68 -22.60
CA ALA A 53 57.01 51.82 -21.70
C ALA A 53 56.03 51.76 -20.51
N THR A 54 55.13 50.77 -20.44
CA THR A 54 54.14 50.71 -19.36
C THR A 54 54.75 50.27 -18.03
N ALA A 55 54.37 50.97 -16.95
CA ALA A 55 54.79 50.63 -15.58
C ALA A 55 53.64 50.09 -14.73
N VAL A 56 52.39 50.51 -15.00
CA VAL A 56 51.20 50.12 -14.23
C VAL A 56 49.98 49.96 -15.16
N PRO A 57 49.55 48.73 -15.48
CA PRO A 57 50.31 47.48 -15.31
C PRO A 57 51.55 47.46 -16.22
N ASN A 58 52.65 46.86 -15.76
CA ASN A 58 53.85 46.66 -16.58
C ASN A 58 53.61 45.49 -17.54
N HIS A 59 53.39 45.81 -18.82
CA HIS A 59 53.01 44.81 -19.82
C HIS A 59 54.11 43.77 -20.10
N PRO A 60 55.39 44.15 -20.26
CA PRO A 60 56.47 43.18 -20.49
C PRO A 60 56.69 42.23 -19.30
N ASN A 61 56.72 42.76 -18.08
CA ASN A 61 56.93 41.95 -16.88
C ASN A 61 55.74 41.03 -16.58
N GLY A 62 54.52 41.52 -16.81
CA GLY A 62 53.30 40.72 -16.69
C GLY A 62 53.04 39.76 -17.86
N LYS A 63 53.93 39.71 -18.88
CA LYS A 63 53.80 38.90 -20.10
C LYS A 63 52.44 39.05 -20.77
N PHE A 64 51.94 40.28 -20.84
CA PHE A 64 50.64 40.57 -21.43
C PHE A 64 50.63 40.22 -22.93
N SER A 65 49.44 39.97 -23.48
CA SER A 65 49.31 39.69 -24.91
C SER A 65 49.63 40.93 -25.74
N THR A 66 50.20 40.74 -26.93
CA THR A 66 50.32 41.78 -27.95
C THR A 66 49.03 42.01 -28.73
N ASP A 67 48.01 41.16 -28.53
CA ASP A 67 46.64 41.46 -28.93
C ASP A 67 46.02 42.45 -27.92
N CYS A 68 46.22 43.74 -28.21
CA CYS A 68 45.81 44.83 -27.34
C CYS A 68 44.29 44.89 -27.13
N THR A 69 43.50 44.39 -28.09
CA THR A 69 42.03 44.49 -28.10
C THR A 69 41.37 43.64 -27.01
N MET A 70 42.09 42.67 -26.46
CA MET A 70 41.63 41.87 -25.33
C MET A 70 41.38 42.70 -24.07
N CYS A 71 42.13 43.79 -23.90
CA CYS A 71 42.07 44.60 -22.68
C CYS A 71 41.67 46.05 -22.96
N HIS A 72 42.06 46.60 -24.12
CA HIS A 72 41.87 48.00 -24.48
C HIS A 72 40.81 48.13 -25.56
N ASP A 73 39.85 49.05 -25.35
CA ASP A 73 38.82 49.36 -26.33
C ASP A 73 39.38 50.27 -27.43
N VAL A 74 39.35 49.80 -28.68
CA VAL A 74 39.81 50.52 -29.88
C VAL A 74 39.02 51.80 -30.18
N LYS A 75 37.83 51.96 -29.59
CA LYS A 75 37.00 53.17 -29.70
C LYS A 75 37.27 54.16 -28.57
N ALA A 76 38.00 53.77 -27.53
CA ALA A 76 38.35 54.67 -26.45
C ALA A 76 39.38 55.71 -26.90
N VAL A 77 39.33 56.89 -26.29
CA VAL A 77 40.30 57.98 -26.52
C VAL A 77 41.55 57.84 -25.63
N ASN A 78 41.62 56.82 -24.78
CA ASN A 78 42.76 56.52 -23.92
C ASN A 78 42.90 55.00 -23.66
N TRP A 79 44.09 54.57 -23.23
CA TRP A 79 44.45 53.16 -22.97
C TRP A 79 43.91 52.60 -21.64
N ARG A 80 42.68 52.92 -21.23
CA ARG A 80 42.08 52.31 -20.02
C ARG A 80 41.68 50.87 -20.30
N SER A 81 42.03 49.97 -19.37
CA SER A 81 41.51 48.61 -19.38
C SER A 81 40.07 48.62 -18.88
N SER A 82 39.10 48.38 -19.76
CA SER A 82 37.67 48.43 -19.41
C SER A 82 36.99 47.06 -19.44
N ASN A 83 37.67 46.03 -19.96
CA ASN A 83 36.99 44.81 -20.42
C ASN A 83 37.41 43.52 -19.67
N ILE A 84 37.94 43.62 -18.43
CA ILE A 84 38.29 42.42 -17.64
C ILE A 84 37.10 42.00 -16.77
N ASN A 85 36.34 41.02 -17.24
CA ASN A 85 35.19 40.47 -16.54
C ASN A 85 35.63 39.48 -15.43
N HIS A 86 35.30 39.81 -14.18
CA HIS A 86 35.46 38.94 -13.00
C HIS A 86 34.11 38.50 -12.41
N GLU A 87 33.03 38.48 -13.21
CA GLU A 87 31.70 38.02 -12.77
C GLU A 87 31.74 36.61 -12.19
N PHE A 88 32.70 35.77 -12.62
CA PHE A 88 32.92 34.45 -12.06
C PHE A 88 33.57 34.47 -10.66
N PHE A 89 34.28 35.53 -10.26
CA PHE A 89 34.85 35.68 -8.92
C PHE A 89 34.77 37.16 -8.48
N PRO A 90 33.66 37.57 -7.82
CA PRO A 90 33.44 38.97 -7.47
C PRO A 90 34.52 39.51 -6.52
N LEU A 91 35.22 40.56 -6.93
CA LEU A 91 36.24 41.26 -6.14
C LEU A 91 35.60 42.17 -5.08
N THR A 92 34.92 41.55 -4.11
CA THR A 92 34.15 42.22 -3.05
C THR A 92 34.51 41.67 -1.67
N GLY A 93 34.14 42.39 -0.61
CA GLY A 93 34.52 42.03 0.77
C GLY A 93 36.04 41.94 0.93
N GLY A 94 36.53 40.90 1.60
CA GLY A 94 37.94 40.62 1.81
C GLY A 94 38.75 40.31 0.54
N HIS A 95 38.09 40.11 -0.60
CA HIS A 95 38.74 39.87 -1.90
C HIS A 95 38.87 41.14 -2.76
N SER A 96 38.41 42.30 -2.28
CA SER A 96 38.60 43.60 -2.93
C SER A 96 40.04 44.09 -2.76
N ARG A 97 40.98 43.49 -3.50
CA ARG A 97 42.42 43.82 -3.43
C ARG A 97 42.83 44.82 -4.52
N PRO A 98 43.81 45.72 -4.23
CA PRO A 98 44.17 46.80 -5.14
C PRO A 98 45.03 46.38 -6.34
N SER A 99 45.69 45.21 -6.30
CA SER A 99 46.59 44.75 -7.36
C SER A 99 46.18 43.39 -7.92
N CYS A 100 46.25 43.20 -9.25
CA CYS A 100 46.00 41.90 -9.88
C CYS A 100 46.96 40.82 -9.36
N PHE A 101 48.19 41.20 -9.02
CA PHE A 101 49.24 40.30 -8.53
C PHE A 101 49.01 39.84 -7.08
N ASP A 102 48.08 40.46 -6.37
CA ASP A 102 47.66 40.01 -5.05
C ASP A 102 47.00 38.61 -5.09
N CYS A 103 46.45 38.25 -6.25
CA CYS A 103 45.83 36.95 -6.53
C CYS A 103 46.59 36.17 -7.60
N HIS A 104 47.04 36.84 -8.68
CA HIS A 104 47.77 36.22 -9.79
C HIS A 104 49.30 36.21 -9.58
N ASN A 105 49.74 35.60 -8.49
CA ASN A 105 51.17 35.53 -8.13
C ASN A 105 51.97 34.50 -8.93
N GLN A 106 51.30 33.59 -9.66
CA GLN A 106 51.89 32.49 -10.42
C GLN A 106 52.38 32.91 -11.82
N GLY A 107 52.30 34.19 -12.18
CA GLY A 107 52.75 34.71 -13.47
C GLY A 107 51.86 34.33 -14.66
N SER A 108 50.62 33.89 -14.40
CA SER A 108 49.56 33.62 -15.38
C SER A 108 48.23 34.16 -14.87
N PHE A 109 47.41 34.69 -15.76
CA PHE A 109 46.09 35.24 -15.45
C PHE A 109 44.94 34.20 -15.58
N GLY A 110 45.25 32.97 -15.98
CA GLY A 110 44.28 31.87 -16.07
C GLY A 110 44.51 30.76 -15.04
N GLY A 111 43.45 30.02 -14.71
CA GLY A 111 43.53 28.74 -13.98
C GLY A 111 43.59 28.81 -12.46
N LEU A 112 43.34 29.97 -11.84
CA LEU A 112 43.17 30.04 -10.38
C LEU A 112 41.90 29.29 -9.96
N SER A 113 42.00 28.52 -8.87
CA SER A 113 40.85 27.89 -8.26
C SER A 113 39.97 28.93 -7.55
N ARG A 114 38.67 28.71 -7.59
CA ARG A 114 37.66 29.53 -6.89
C ARG A 114 37.37 29.01 -5.48
N GLU A 115 37.93 27.84 -5.13
CA GLU A 115 37.73 27.22 -3.83
C GLU A 115 38.51 27.95 -2.75
N CYS A 116 37.83 28.41 -1.70
CA CYS A 116 38.43 29.21 -0.62
C CYS A 116 39.68 28.54 -0.03
N TYR A 117 39.62 27.22 0.22
CA TYR A 117 40.73 26.46 0.78
C TYR A 117 42.00 26.52 -0.06
N SER A 118 41.89 26.62 -1.40
CA SER A 118 43.07 26.61 -2.28
C SER A 118 44.01 27.79 -2.04
N CYS A 119 43.49 28.94 -1.60
CA CYS A 119 44.27 30.11 -1.23
C CYS A 119 44.40 30.29 0.29
N HIS A 120 43.41 29.82 1.06
CA HIS A 120 43.33 29.99 2.51
C HIS A 120 43.70 28.73 3.32
N GLN A 121 44.35 27.75 2.72
CA GLN A 121 44.83 26.55 3.42
C GLN A 121 45.67 26.88 4.67
N PRO A 122 46.64 27.82 4.63
CA PRO A 122 47.40 28.16 5.84
C PRO A 122 46.51 28.75 6.95
N ASN A 123 45.50 29.55 6.59
CA ASN A 123 44.53 30.07 7.56
C ASN A 123 43.68 28.95 8.17
N PHE A 124 43.26 27.98 7.35
CA PHE A 124 42.49 26.82 7.79
C PHE A 124 43.29 25.99 8.81
N GLU A 125 44.55 25.66 8.50
CA GLU A 125 45.42 24.83 9.34
C GLU A 125 45.86 25.52 10.64
N ALA A 126 45.96 26.87 10.63
CA ALA A 126 46.38 27.66 11.78
C ALA A 126 45.26 27.94 12.80
N ALA A 127 43.99 27.74 12.45
CA ALA A 127 42.87 28.01 13.35
C ALA A 127 42.88 27.11 14.59
N LYS A 128 42.65 27.68 15.78
CA LYS A 128 42.61 26.96 17.07
C LYS A 128 41.35 27.20 17.90
N THR A 129 40.44 28.06 17.42
CA THR A 129 39.21 28.41 18.14
C THR A 129 38.07 28.67 17.16
N PRO A 130 37.40 27.63 16.65
CA PRO A 130 37.68 26.19 16.84
C PRO A 130 38.92 25.72 16.05
N ASP A 131 39.52 24.58 16.46
CA ASP A 131 40.59 23.94 15.68
C ASP A 131 40.01 23.19 14.49
N HIS A 132 40.24 23.70 13.28
CA HIS A 132 39.65 23.13 12.06
C HIS A 132 40.22 21.76 11.70
N VAL A 133 41.50 21.50 12.02
CA VAL A 133 42.19 20.25 11.66
C VAL A 133 41.81 19.15 12.63
N LEU A 134 41.90 19.41 13.94
CA LEU A 134 41.49 18.46 14.97
C LEU A 134 39.98 18.20 14.92
N GLY A 135 39.19 19.24 14.60
CA GLY A 135 37.75 19.12 14.41
C GLY A 135 37.32 18.45 13.12
N ASN A 136 38.26 18.11 12.22
CA ASN A 136 38.01 17.54 10.90
C ASN A 136 36.97 18.32 10.09
N PHE A 137 37.07 19.65 10.11
CA PHE A 137 36.11 20.52 9.43
C PHE A 137 36.18 20.39 7.91
N SER A 138 35.03 20.58 7.26
CA SER A 138 34.94 20.64 5.81
C SER A 138 35.74 21.82 5.24
N LYS A 139 36.26 21.66 4.03
CA LYS A 139 36.90 22.72 3.25
C LYS A 139 35.89 23.68 2.57
N GLN A 140 34.59 23.44 2.78
CA GLN A 140 33.50 24.35 2.39
C GLN A 140 33.39 25.49 3.41
N CYS A 141 34.30 26.46 3.29
CA CYS A 141 34.44 27.56 4.24
C CYS A 141 33.15 28.38 4.40
N GLN A 142 32.35 28.49 3.33
CA GLN A 142 31.13 29.28 3.25
C GLN A 142 30.00 28.79 4.16
N THR A 143 30.11 27.57 4.68
CA THR A 143 29.18 27.03 5.66
C THR A 143 29.21 27.81 6.97
N CYS A 144 30.36 28.37 7.33
CA CYS A 144 30.55 29.07 8.61
C CYS A 144 31.05 30.51 8.42
N HIS A 145 31.75 30.79 7.33
CA HIS A 145 32.37 32.08 7.07
C HIS A 145 31.75 32.73 5.85
N ASN A 146 31.94 34.04 5.71
CA ASN A 146 31.50 34.75 4.51
C ASN A 146 32.64 35.64 4.00
N ILE A 147 32.46 36.15 2.78
CA ILE A 147 33.49 36.97 2.12
C ILE A 147 33.76 38.30 2.83
N ASN A 148 32.92 38.72 3.79
CA ASN A 148 33.13 39.95 4.55
C ASN A 148 34.05 39.74 5.77
N GLY A 149 34.26 38.50 6.22
CA GLY A 149 35.18 38.20 7.31
C GLY A 149 35.12 36.76 7.84
N TRP A 150 36.22 36.33 8.44
CA TRP A 150 36.34 35.01 9.09
C TRP A 150 35.73 34.97 10.51
N VAL A 151 35.63 36.10 11.20
CA VAL A 151 35.13 36.20 12.58
C VAL A 151 34.07 37.31 12.68
N PRO A 152 32.91 37.07 13.33
CA PRO A 152 32.48 35.79 13.90
C PRO A 152 32.10 34.78 12.81
N ALA A 153 32.41 33.50 13.06
CA ALA A 153 31.83 32.42 12.27
C ALA A 153 30.35 32.30 12.63
N GLN A 154 29.49 32.15 11.62
CA GLN A 154 28.06 31.93 11.80
C GLN A 154 27.75 30.48 11.45
N PHE A 155 27.42 29.68 12.46
CA PHE A 155 26.94 28.32 12.27
C PHE A 155 25.57 28.19 12.90
N ASP A 156 24.57 27.85 12.11
CA ASP A 156 23.20 27.69 12.59
C ASP A 156 22.93 26.24 12.99
N HIS A 157 22.90 25.98 14.31
CA HIS A 157 22.57 24.66 14.85
C HIS A 157 21.15 24.20 14.48
N ASN A 158 20.23 25.10 14.09
CA ASN A 158 18.90 24.73 13.63
C ASN A 158 18.92 23.98 12.29
N LEU A 159 20.02 24.08 11.53
CA LEU A 159 20.23 23.31 10.31
C LEU A 159 20.78 21.91 10.58
N THR A 160 21.06 21.57 11.84
CA THR A 160 21.57 20.27 12.24
C THR A 160 20.47 19.41 12.85
N THR A 161 20.76 18.10 13.01
CA THR A 161 19.85 17.17 13.72
C THR A 161 19.78 17.39 15.24
N PHE A 162 20.46 18.42 15.77
CA PHE A 162 20.44 18.78 17.18
C PHE A 162 20.33 20.33 17.33
N PRO A 163 19.12 20.90 17.22
CA PRO A 163 18.90 22.32 17.44
C PRO A 163 19.14 22.68 18.91
N LEU A 164 19.94 23.72 19.16
CA LEU A 164 20.16 24.21 20.52
C LEU A 164 18.93 24.99 20.99
N THR A 165 18.31 24.52 22.06
CA THR A 165 17.13 25.15 22.68
C THR A 165 17.32 25.30 24.18
N GLY A 166 16.54 26.21 24.80
CA GLY A 166 16.59 26.46 26.23
C GLY A 166 17.99 26.81 26.73
N LYS A 167 18.43 26.16 27.81
CA LYS A 167 19.73 26.39 28.45
C LYS A 167 20.94 26.01 27.57
N HIS A 168 20.75 25.22 26.52
CA HIS A 168 21.83 24.81 25.62
C HIS A 168 22.26 25.90 24.64
N THR A 169 21.46 26.95 24.45
CA THR A 169 21.74 28.05 23.51
C THR A 169 22.97 28.90 23.87
N THR A 170 23.38 28.88 25.14
CA THR A 170 24.51 29.67 25.65
C THR A 170 25.73 28.82 25.97
N VAL A 171 25.71 27.53 25.65
CA VAL A 171 26.81 26.60 25.94
C VAL A 171 27.94 26.78 24.92
N GLN A 172 29.18 26.75 25.39
CA GLN A 172 30.36 26.86 24.52
C GLN A 172 30.50 25.61 23.66
N CYS A 173 30.92 25.75 22.40
CA CYS A 173 31.05 24.63 21.46
C CYS A 173 31.91 23.49 22.02
N SER A 174 33.01 23.82 22.71
CA SER A 174 33.95 22.88 23.31
C SER A 174 33.36 22.07 24.47
N SER A 175 32.27 22.53 25.10
CA SER A 175 31.58 21.78 26.15
C SER A 175 30.85 20.55 25.62
N CYS A 176 30.42 20.58 24.35
CA CYS A 176 29.78 19.44 23.68
C CYS A 176 30.77 18.68 22.79
N HIS A 177 31.64 19.39 22.07
CA HIS A 177 32.56 18.84 21.08
C HIS A 177 33.93 18.46 21.70
N THR A 178 33.89 17.71 22.81
CA THR A 178 35.09 17.35 23.59
C THR A 178 36.04 16.38 22.87
N GLN A 179 35.51 15.57 21.94
CA GLN A 179 36.25 14.61 21.13
C GLN A 179 36.24 14.98 19.63
N GLY A 180 36.08 16.28 19.33
CA GLY A 180 35.90 16.79 17.98
C GLY A 180 34.44 17.09 17.64
N TYR A 181 34.21 17.54 16.40
CA TYR A 181 32.93 18.10 15.95
C TYR A 181 32.06 17.11 15.15
N THR A 182 32.54 15.89 14.98
CA THR A 182 31.81 14.79 14.35
C THR A 182 31.39 13.77 15.41
N GLY A 183 30.16 13.26 15.30
CA GLY A 183 29.70 12.16 16.17
C GLY A 183 29.39 12.56 17.62
N THR A 184 29.24 13.85 17.91
CA THR A 184 28.84 14.33 19.24
C THR A 184 27.52 13.67 19.67
N PRO A 185 27.49 13.01 20.85
CA PRO A 185 26.27 12.39 21.35
C PRO A 185 25.14 13.40 21.49
N LYS A 186 23.94 12.99 21.07
CA LYS A 186 22.74 13.83 21.06
C LYS A 186 21.73 13.48 22.15
N THR A 187 21.95 12.38 22.86
CA THR A 187 21.06 11.91 23.92
C THR A 187 21.38 12.64 25.22
N CYS A 188 20.36 13.07 25.95
CA CYS A 188 20.50 13.82 27.20
C CYS A 188 21.41 13.10 28.19
N VAL A 189 21.18 11.79 28.37
CA VAL A 189 21.94 10.96 29.33
C VAL A 189 23.43 10.88 29.02
N SER A 190 23.86 11.03 27.75
CA SER A 190 25.28 11.00 27.41
C SER A 190 26.07 12.16 28.03
N CYS A 191 25.40 13.25 28.39
CA CYS A 191 25.99 14.36 29.13
C CYS A 191 25.51 14.42 30.59
N HIS A 192 24.25 14.06 30.83
CA HIS A 192 23.57 14.20 32.12
C HIS A 192 23.44 12.89 32.90
N GLN A 193 24.30 11.89 32.65
CA GLN A 193 24.30 10.62 33.39
C GLN A 193 24.52 10.82 34.89
N THR A 194 25.40 11.76 35.27
CA THR A 194 25.67 12.08 36.67
C THR A 194 24.46 12.70 37.34
N ASP A 195 23.78 13.64 36.67
CA ASP A 195 22.55 14.26 37.18
C ASP A 195 21.43 13.22 37.34
N TYR A 196 21.28 12.34 36.34
CA TYR A 196 20.34 11.22 36.37
C TYR A 196 20.57 10.32 37.59
N ASN A 197 21.81 9.90 37.83
CA ASN A 197 22.18 9.02 38.94
C ASN A 197 22.04 9.69 40.32
N ALA A 198 22.21 11.02 40.40
CA ALA A 198 22.19 11.75 41.66
C ALA A 198 20.77 12.16 42.13
N THR A 199 19.75 11.98 41.29
CA THR A 199 18.38 12.40 41.62
C THR A 199 17.72 11.44 42.62
N ASN A 200 17.08 11.98 43.67
CA ASN A 200 16.43 11.19 44.73
C ASN A 200 14.91 11.36 44.84
N ASN A 201 14.31 12.35 44.17
CA ASN A 201 12.87 12.59 44.22
C ASN A 201 12.33 13.05 42.84
N PRO A 202 11.75 12.14 42.05
CA PRO A 202 11.80 10.69 42.23
C PRO A 202 13.22 10.14 41.99
N ASN A 203 13.59 9.03 42.62
CA ASN A 203 14.88 8.40 42.37
C ASN A 203 14.87 7.67 41.03
N HIS A 204 15.57 8.23 40.03
CA HIS A 204 15.58 7.71 38.67
C HIS A 204 16.14 6.27 38.57
N THR A 205 17.20 5.98 39.32
CA THR A 205 17.87 4.67 39.28
C THR A 205 17.10 3.59 40.01
N ALA A 206 16.58 3.88 41.21
CA ALA A 206 15.84 2.92 42.01
C ALA A 206 14.51 2.52 41.34
N ALA A 207 13.81 3.49 40.74
CA ALA A 207 12.57 3.25 40.01
C ALA A 207 12.79 2.78 38.57
N SER A 208 14.05 2.60 38.13
CA SER A 208 14.40 2.18 36.77
C SER A 208 13.74 3.02 35.67
N PHE A 209 13.71 4.33 35.85
CA PHE A 209 13.17 5.24 34.83
C PHE A 209 13.96 5.12 33.51
N PRO A 210 13.33 5.42 32.36
CA PRO A 210 14.05 5.42 31.10
C PRO A 210 14.98 6.64 30.99
N SER A 211 16.03 6.52 30.17
CA SER A 211 16.94 7.63 29.86
C SER A 211 16.39 8.59 28.79
N THR A 212 15.11 8.45 28.42
CA THR A 212 14.34 9.37 27.56
C THR A 212 13.87 10.57 28.39
N CYS A 213 14.81 11.44 28.75
CA CYS A 213 14.60 12.58 29.63
C CYS A 213 13.46 13.50 29.16
N GLU A 214 13.29 13.63 27.84
CA GLU A 214 12.28 14.46 27.17
C GLU A 214 10.83 14.07 27.47
N SER A 215 10.61 12.87 28.01
CA SER A 215 9.29 12.44 28.49
C SER A 215 8.81 13.25 29.71
N CYS A 216 9.74 13.81 30.49
CA CYS A 216 9.44 14.53 31.72
C CYS A 216 10.12 15.90 31.80
N HIS A 217 11.25 16.10 31.12
CA HIS A 217 12.07 17.30 31.23
C HIS A 217 12.17 18.03 29.89
N THR A 218 12.39 19.34 29.95
CA THR A 218 12.59 20.16 28.75
C THR A 218 13.97 20.81 28.79
N THR A 219 14.43 21.30 27.64
CA THR A 219 15.71 22.03 27.56
C THR A 219 15.69 23.37 28.32
N SER A 220 14.52 23.83 28.77
CA SER A 220 14.36 25.00 29.63
C SER A 220 14.87 24.76 31.06
N GLY A 221 14.85 23.52 31.54
CA GLY A 221 15.35 23.13 32.86
C GLY A 221 14.81 21.78 33.35
N TRP A 222 15.47 21.22 34.37
CA TRP A 222 15.07 19.97 35.03
C TRP A 222 13.83 20.12 35.91
N GLN A 223 13.56 21.32 36.43
CA GLN A 223 12.40 21.61 37.28
C GLN A 223 11.56 22.76 36.71
N PRO A 224 10.21 22.64 36.74
CA PRO A 224 9.43 21.44 37.09
C PRO A 224 9.48 20.37 35.99
N ALA A 225 9.39 19.10 36.37
CA ALA A 225 9.12 18.03 35.41
C ALA A 225 7.67 18.14 34.91
N GLN A 226 7.47 17.97 33.61
CA GLN A 226 6.15 17.87 32.98
C GLN A 226 5.73 16.40 33.03
N PHE A 227 5.02 16.02 34.08
CA PHE A 227 4.46 14.67 34.23
C PHE A 227 2.97 14.79 34.55
N ASP A 228 2.13 14.28 33.64
CA ASP A 228 0.68 14.23 33.85
C ASP A 228 0.34 13.04 34.75
N HIS A 229 -0.07 13.35 35.98
CA HIS A 229 -0.51 12.36 36.96
C HIS A 229 -2.05 12.24 36.99
N ASP A 230 -2.80 13.20 36.45
CA ASP A 230 -4.26 13.26 36.57
C ASP A 230 -4.99 12.60 35.40
N GLY A 231 -4.38 12.57 34.21
CA GLY A 231 -4.96 11.91 33.05
C GLY A 231 -4.78 10.37 33.08
N PRO A 232 -3.54 9.86 32.99
CA PRO A 232 -3.27 8.42 32.92
C PRO A 232 -3.19 7.71 34.28
N PHE A 233 -3.10 8.45 35.39
CA PHE A 233 -2.95 7.91 36.74
C PHE A 233 -3.96 8.56 37.70
N PHE A 234 -3.75 8.38 39.00
CA PHE A 234 -4.66 8.87 40.04
C PHE A 234 -4.60 10.41 40.17
N PRO A 235 -5.72 11.15 40.18
CA PRO A 235 -5.67 12.62 40.20
C PRO A 235 -5.11 13.17 41.52
N ILE A 236 -3.95 13.83 41.46
CA ILE A 236 -3.28 14.51 42.59
C ILE A 236 -3.17 16.02 42.39
N TYR A 237 -3.24 16.50 41.15
CA TYR A 237 -3.20 17.93 40.81
C TYR A 237 -4.61 18.54 40.64
N SER A 238 -5.66 17.73 40.82
CA SER A 238 -7.07 18.10 40.73
C SER A 238 -7.92 17.38 41.80
N GLY A 239 -9.23 17.62 41.78
CA GLY A 239 -10.15 17.03 42.76
C GLY A 239 -9.85 17.44 44.21
N GLN A 240 -10.16 16.54 45.16
CA GLN A 240 -9.93 16.77 46.59
C GLN A 240 -8.46 16.64 47.02
N HIS A 241 -7.59 16.08 46.17
CA HIS A 241 -6.16 15.89 46.46
C HIS A 241 -5.29 17.08 46.00
N ARG A 242 -5.89 18.07 45.31
CA ARG A 242 -5.19 19.20 44.71
C ARG A 242 -4.50 20.10 45.75
N GLY A 243 -3.17 20.20 45.65
CA GLY A 243 -2.37 21.13 46.44
C GLY A 243 -2.01 20.61 47.83
N GLU A 244 -2.39 19.38 48.15
CA GLU A 244 -2.11 18.73 49.43
C GLU A 244 -0.69 18.12 49.46
N TRP A 245 -0.18 17.61 48.32
CA TRP A 245 1.14 16.97 48.22
C TRP A 245 1.91 17.38 46.96
N ASN A 246 3.23 17.49 47.10
CA ASN A 246 4.16 17.75 46.00
C ASN A 246 5.41 16.86 46.04
N VAL A 247 5.47 15.91 46.98
CA VAL A 247 6.55 14.92 47.11
C VAL A 247 6.00 13.55 46.79
N CYS A 248 6.57 12.88 45.80
CA CYS A 248 6.03 11.61 45.31
C CYS A 248 6.07 10.51 46.40
N SER A 249 7.02 10.58 47.34
CA SER A 249 7.13 9.65 48.48
C SER A 249 6.03 9.80 49.53
N ASP A 250 5.21 10.84 49.46
CA ASP A 250 4.05 10.99 50.34
C ASP A 250 3.01 9.91 50.04
N CYS A 251 2.86 9.53 48.77
CA CYS A 251 1.98 8.46 48.30
C CYS A 251 2.75 7.17 47.98
N HIS A 252 3.90 7.28 47.31
CA HIS A 252 4.71 6.13 46.89
C HIS A 252 5.77 5.78 47.93
N LYS A 253 5.37 5.01 48.95
CA LYS A 253 6.25 4.62 50.05
C LYS A 253 7.43 3.73 49.64
N ASN A 254 7.33 3.07 48.51
CA ASN A 254 8.43 2.29 47.95
C ASN A 254 9.16 3.10 46.85
N PRO A 255 10.34 3.68 47.13
CA PRO A 255 11.09 4.45 46.13
C PRO A 255 11.62 3.60 44.97
N ALA A 256 11.60 2.27 45.08
CA ALA A 256 11.98 1.35 44.01
C ALA A 256 10.80 0.92 43.13
N SER A 257 9.55 1.21 43.53
CA SER A 257 8.38 0.85 42.73
C SER A 257 7.22 1.80 42.99
N TYR A 258 7.04 2.75 42.06
CA TYR A 258 5.91 3.68 42.06
C TYR A 258 4.58 3.00 41.64
N ALA A 259 4.62 1.72 41.22
CA ALA A 259 3.40 0.92 41.02
C ALA A 259 2.74 0.50 42.36
N GLN A 260 3.50 0.56 43.47
CA GLN A 260 2.96 0.33 44.79
C GLN A 260 2.42 1.63 45.38
N PHE A 261 1.17 1.58 45.85
CA PHE A 261 0.48 2.67 46.49
C PHE A 261 -0.44 2.12 47.57
N THR A 262 -0.79 2.95 48.55
CA THR A 262 -1.69 2.57 49.65
C THR A 262 -2.71 3.67 49.89
N CYS A 263 -3.98 3.38 49.61
CA CYS A 263 -5.12 4.24 49.92
C CYS A 263 -5.54 4.05 51.37
N THR A 264 -5.49 2.81 51.86
CA THR A 264 -5.95 2.43 53.21
C THR A 264 -5.06 2.95 54.35
N SER A 265 -3.89 3.51 54.02
CA SER A 265 -2.98 4.12 54.99
C SER A 265 -3.19 5.63 55.16
N CYS A 266 -4.03 6.25 54.33
CA CYS A 266 -4.18 7.71 54.27
C CYS A 266 -5.66 8.11 54.19
N HIS A 267 -6.07 9.05 55.05
CA HIS A 267 -7.46 9.43 55.39
C HIS A 267 -8.32 8.31 56.02
N GLU A 268 -9.49 8.70 56.55
CA GLU A 268 -10.36 7.95 57.47
C GLU A 268 -11.14 6.80 56.79
N HIS A 269 -10.51 6.07 55.87
CA HIS A 269 -11.06 4.86 55.28
C HIS A 269 -10.86 3.71 56.27
N ASN A 270 -11.78 3.56 57.22
CA ASN A 270 -11.78 2.39 58.11
C ASN A 270 -12.53 1.23 57.45
N GLN A 271 -12.03 0.01 57.70
CA GLN A 271 -12.54 -1.18 57.03
C GLN A 271 -14.01 -1.47 57.35
N ASN A 272 -14.46 -1.21 58.57
CA ASN A 272 -15.82 -1.54 59.01
C ASN A 272 -16.88 -0.67 58.31
N ASP A 273 -16.62 0.62 58.19
CA ASP A 273 -17.54 1.55 57.55
C ASP A 273 -17.57 1.30 56.05
N MET A 274 -16.41 1.09 55.42
CA MET A 274 -16.36 0.77 53.99
C MET A 274 -17.01 -0.58 53.68
N ASN A 275 -16.84 -1.60 54.53
CA ASN A 275 -17.57 -2.86 54.38
C ASN A 275 -19.09 -2.65 54.48
N SER A 276 -19.55 -1.72 55.31
CA SER A 276 -20.98 -1.39 55.45
C SER A 276 -21.53 -0.69 54.21
N GLU A 277 -20.78 0.26 53.64
CA GLU A 277 -21.18 0.98 52.42
C GLU A 277 -21.17 0.09 51.17
N HIS A 278 -20.32 -0.94 51.14
CA HIS A 278 -20.19 -1.86 50.00
C HIS A 278 -21.01 -3.15 50.15
N GLN A 279 -22.00 -3.16 51.05
CA GLN A 279 -22.90 -4.30 51.20
C GLN A 279 -23.65 -4.59 49.90
N GLY A 280 -23.53 -5.82 49.41
CA GLY A 280 -24.17 -6.25 48.15
C GLY A 280 -23.38 -5.91 46.88
N ILE A 281 -22.24 -5.21 46.98
CA ILE A 281 -21.33 -5.00 45.85
C ILE A 281 -20.50 -6.27 45.65
N GLN A 282 -20.82 -7.01 44.58
CA GLN A 282 -20.11 -8.25 44.24
C GLN A 282 -18.66 -7.93 43.83
N GLY A 283 -17.70 -8.67 44.39
CA GLY A 283 -16.26 -8.49 44.11
C GLY A 283 -15.55 -7.44 44.97
N TYR A 284 -16.23 -6.78 45.91
CA TYR A 284 -15.60 -5.87 46.87
C TYR A 284 -14.51 -6.57 47.70
N ARG A 285 -13.32 -5.94 47.78
CA ARG A 285 -12.19 -6.37 48.62
C ARG A 285 -11.56 -5.14 49.28
N TRP A 286 -11.17 -5.27 50.54
CA TRP A 286 -10.50 -4.22 51.32
C TRP A 286 -9.01 -4.13 51.00
N GLU A 287 -8.68 -3.73 49.77
CA GLU A 287 -7.31 -3.65 49.26
C GLU A 287 -7.16 -2.39 48.40
N SER A 288 -6.04 -1.67 48.52
CA SER A 288 -5.84 -0.37 47.82
C SER A 288 -5.98 -0.50 46.30
N SER A 289 -5.52 -1.61 45.72
CA SER A 289 -5.67 -1.92 44.29
C SER A 289 -7.13 -2.16 43.88
N ALA A 290 -7.93 -2.81 44.73
CA ALA A 290 -9.36 -3.01 44.48
C ALA A 290 -10.15 -1.71 44.62
N CYS A 291 -9.82 -0.89 45.62
CA CYS A 291 -10.39 0.45 45.77
C CYS A 291 -10.12 1.31 44.55
N TYR A 292 -8.87 1.40 44.08
CA TYR A 292 -8.51 2.17 42.88
C TYR A 292 -9.17 1.64 41.60
N ALA A 293 -9.34 0.32 41.46
CA ALA A 293 -10.00 -0.27 40.31
C ALA A 293 -11.48 0.13 40.19
N CYS A 294 -12.19 0.17 41.32
CA CYS A 294 -13.57 0.64 41.36
C CYS A 294 -13.65 2.17 41.36
N HIS A 295 -12.75 2.86 42.06
CA HIS A 295 -12.76 4.31 42.27
C HIS A 295 -11.47 4.97 41.72
N PRO A 296 -11.32 5.09 40.39
CA PRO A 296 -10.10 5.60 39.78
C PRO A 296 -9.83 7.08 40.08
N SER A 297 -10.87 7.87 40.41
CA SER A 297 -10.75 9.26 40.85
C SER A 297 -10.59 9.41 42.38
N GLY A 298 -10.71 8.32 43.13
CA GLY A 298 -10.68 8.32 44.59
C GLY A 298 -11.97 8.84 45.25
N ASP A 299 -13.00 9.16 44.47
CA ASP A 299 -14.30 9.59 44.99
C ASP A 299 -15.38 8.52 44.81
N ALA A 300 -16.46 8.64 45.58
CA ALA A 300 -17.56 7.67 45.60
C ALA A 300 -18.42 7.70 44.32
N ASN A 301 -18.35 8.76 43.51
CA ASN A 301 -19.12 8.90 42.29
C ASN A 301 -18.36 8.34 41.08
N GLY A 302 -19.08 7.73 40.14
CA GLY A 302 -18.45 7.23 38.91
C GLY A 302 -17.66 5.94 39.08
N ALA A 303 -17.99 5.13 40.09
CA ALA A 303 -17.36 3.82 40.27
C ALA A 303 -17.49 2.94 39.02
N PHE A 304 -16.41 2.26 38.64
CA PHE A 304 -16.35 1.42 37.44
C PHE A 304 -17.44 0.33 37.47
N ASN A 305 -18.17 0.20 36.35
CA ASN A 305 -19.24 -0.78 36.18
C ASN A 305 -19.07 -1.56 34.87
N HIS A 306 -18.99 -2.88 34.97
CA HIS A 306 -18.85 -3.75 33.79
C HIS A 306 -20.02 -3.63 32.81
N GLN A 307 -21.24 -3.33 33.28
CA GLN A 307 -22.41 -3.19 32.40
C GLN A 307 -22.31 -1.99 31.44
N THR A 308 -21.49 -1.00 31.78
CA THR A 308 -21.24 0.17 30.93
C THR A 308 -19.87 0.09 30.24
N SER A 309 -19.15 -1.01 30.42
CA SER A 309 -17.84 -1.25 29.83
C SER A 309 -17.93 -1.96 28.46
N PRO A 310 -16.87 -1.95 27.65
CA PRO A 310 -16.79 -2.74 26.41
C PRO A 310 -16.90 -4.26 26.61
N PHE A 311 -16.84 -4.76 27.85
CA PHE A 311 -17.04 -6.17 28.17
C PHE A 311 -18.09 -6.34 29.28
N PRO A 312 -19.39 -6.30 28.94
CA PRO A 312 -20.46 -6.61 29.87
C PRO A 312 -20.38 -8.07 30.31
N LEU A 313 -20.29 -8.30 31.62
CA LEU A 313 -20.30 -9.65 32.17
C LEU A 313 -21.66 -10.31 31.91
N THR A 314 -21.66 -11.42 31.19
CA THR A 314 -22.86 -12.21 30.85
C THR A 314 -22.57 -13.70 30.99
N GLY A 315 -23.62 -14.49 31.22
CA GLY A 315 -23.50 -15.94 31.42
C GLY A 315 -22.59 -16.29 32.60
N ALA A 316 -21.68 -17.25 32.41
CA ALA A 316 -20.78 -17.71 33.45
C ALA A 316 -19.79 -16.63 33.96
N HIS A 317 -19.54 -15.58 33.17
CA HIS A 317 -18.63 -14.50 33.56
C HIS A 317 -19.20 -13.61 34.68
N VAL A 318 -20.52 -13.62 34.91
CA VAL A 318 -21.16 -12.82 35.97
C VAL A 318 -20.70 -13.26 37.36
N THR A 319 -20.42 -14.55 37.55
CA THR A 319 -20.05 -15.14 38.85
C THR A 319 -18.58 -15.53 38.95
N THR A 320 -17.76 -15.14 37.96
CA THR A 320 -16.33 -15.48 37.93
C THR A 320 -15.54 -14.53 38.83
N ASP A 321 -14.60 -15.05 39.62
CA ASP A 321 -13.74 -14.22 40.49
C ASP A 321 -12.92 -13.24 39.62
N CYS A 322 -12.92 -11.95 40.00
CA CYS A 322 -12.20 -10.88 39.33
C CYS A 322 -10.73 -11.24 39.07
N ALA A 323 -10.07 -11.93 40.01
CA ALA A 323 -8.66 -12.30 39.91
C ALA A 323 -8.36 -13.28 38.76
N LEU A 324 -9.37 -14.04 38.29
CA LEU A 324 -9.22 -14.96 37.17
C LEU A 324 -9.14 -14.22 35.83
N CYS A 325 -9.72 -13.02 35.74
CA CYS A 325 -9.65 -12.17 34.57
C CYS A 325 -8.51 -11.15 34.68
N HIS A 326 -8.35 -10.55 35.86
CA HIS A 326 -7.39 -9.47 36.13
C HIS A 326 -6.05 -9.99 36.65
N THR A 327 -5.47 -10.98 35.97
CA THR A 327 -4.25 -11.69 36.41
C THR A 327 -3.00 -10.80 36.46
N SER A 328 -2.98 -9.72 35.68
CA SER A 328 -1.90 -8.72 35.62
C SER A 328 -2.33 -7.36 36.17
N GLY A 329 -3.37 -7.33 37.00
CA GLY A 329 -4.03 -6.11 37.47
C GLY A 329 -5.27 -5.75 36.65
N TYR A 330 -5.93 -4.67 37.05
CA TYR A 330 -7.21 -4.23 36.48
C TYR A 330 -7.09 -3.45 35.15
N PRO A 331 -6.11 -2.55 34.97
CA PRO A 331 -5.95 -1.83 33.70
C PRO A 331 -5.62 -2.77 32.54
N ASN A 332 -6.12 -2.45 31.35
CA ASN A 332 -5.80 -3.13 30.08
C ASN A 332 -6.03 -4.65 30.10
N THR A 333 -6.98 -5.14 30.90
CA THR A 333 -7.35 -6.55 30.88
C THR A 333 -7.94 -6.90 29.51
N PRO A 334 -7.42 -7.94 28.82
CA PRO A 334 -7.94 -8.34 27.53
C PRO A 334 -9.43 -8.64 27.60
N ASN A 335 -10.18 -8.13 26.61
CA ASN A 335 -11.63 -8.31 26.50
C ASN A 335 -12.04 -9.20 25.33
N ASP A 336 -11.08 -9.74 24.58
CA ASP A 336 -11.34 -10.68 23.50
C ASP A 336 -11.39 -12.12 24.04
N CYS A 337 -12.33 -12.90 23.51
CA CYS A 337 -12.57 -14.26 23.97
C CYS A 337 -11.34 -15.17 23.81
N TYR A 338 -10.59 -15.01 22.70
CA TYR A 338 -9.48 -15.90 22.36
C TYR A 338 -8.33 -15.77 23.34
N THR A 339 -7.94 -14.56 23.71
CA THR A 339 -6.82 -14.33 24.64
C THR A 339 -7.03 -15.06 25.97
N CYS A 340 -8.25 -15.05 26.50
CA CYS A 340 -8.59 -15.73 27.75
C CYS A 340 -8.87 -17.24 27.57
N HIS A 341 -9.47 -17.64 26.43
CA HIS A 341 -9.86 -19.03 26.17
C HIS A 341 -8.96 -19.77 25.18
N GLN A 342 -7.71 -19.31 24.98
CA GLN A 342 -6.75 -19.88 24.04
C GLN A 342 -6.55 -21.38 24.26
N GLN A 343 -6.45 -21.81 25.53
CA GLN A 343 -6.29 -23.22 25.85
C GLN A 343 -7.49 -24.05 25.40
N GLY A 344 -8.71 -23.57 25.66
CA GLY A 344 -9.95 -24.23 25.21
C GLY A 344 -10.12 -24.21 23.69
N PHE A 345 -9.65 -23.16 23.01
CA PHE A 345 -9.62 -23.08 21.55
C PHE A 345 -8.70 -24.15 20.93
N ASN A 346 -7.51 -24.34 21.53
CA ASN A 346 -6.49 -25.26 21.06
C ASN A 346 -6.75 -26.73 21.46
N LEU A 347 -7.51 -26.97 22.52
CA LEU A 347 -7.70 -28.30 23.11
C LEU A 347 -9.19 -28.59 23.33
N THR A 348 -9.83 -29.25 22.37
CA THR A 348 -11.09 -29.94 22.68
C THR A 348 -11.06 -31.39 22.23
N ASN A 349 -11.58 -32.28 23.08
CA ASN A 349 -11.81 -33.70 22.79
C ASN A 349 -12.99 -33.92 21.81
N LYS A 350 -13.40 -32.89 21.06
CA LYS A 350 -14.50 -32.94 20.07
C LYS A 350 -14.12 -32.33 18.71
N LEU A 351 -13.37 -31.22 18.68
CA LEU A 351 -12.89 -30.53 17.46
C LEU A 351 -11.73 -29.57 17.78
N ASN A 352 -10.58 -29.72 17.11
CA ASN A 352 -9.45 -28.79 17.24
C ASN A 352 -9.63 -27.60 16.29
N HIS A 353 -9.96 -26.42 16.84
CA HIS A 353 -10.25 -25.22 16.04
C HIS A 353 -9.05 -24.72 15.24
N THR A 354 -7.83 -24.91 15.76
CA THR A 354 -6.58 -24.51 15.11
C THR A 354 -6.26 -25.40 13.91
N LEU A 355 -6.40 -26.72 14.06
CA LEU A 355 -6.22 -27.66 12.95
C LEU A 355 -7.29 -27.44 11.86
N ALA A 356 -8.49 -27.09 12.28
CA ALA A 356 -9.61 -26.79 11.38
C ALA A 356 -9.57 -25.36 10.79
N GLY A 357 -8.63 -24.50 11.20
CA GLY A 357 -8.49 -23.15 10.66
C GLY A 357 -9.65 -22.19 11.00
N PHE A 358 -10.30 -22.36 12.15
CA PHE A 358 -11.37 -21.47 12.57
C PHE A 358 -10.85 -20.08 12.97
N SER A 359 -11.71 -19.08 12.76
CA SER A 359 -11.49 -17.71 13.22
C SER A 359 -11.42 -17.62 14.75
N GLN A 360 -10.60 -16.70 15.25
CA GLN A 360 -10.54 -16.34 16.67
C GLN A 360 -11.74 -15.48 17.11
N ASN A 361 -12.59 -15.04 16.17
CA ASN A 361 -13.84 -14.37 16.48
C ASN A 361 -14.91 -15.40 16.92
N CYS A 362 -14.91 -15.71 18.21
CA CYS A 362 -15.79 -16.72 18.79
C CYS A 362 -17.28 -16.39 18.60
N THR A 363 -17.65 -15.10 18.55
CA THR A 363 -19.06 -14.66 18.46
C THR A 363 -19.74 -15.00 17.14
N GLN A 364 -18.98 -15.42 16.12
CA GLN A 364 -19.53 -15.94 14.87
C GLN A 364 -20.27 -17.27 15.07
N CYS A 365 -19.89 -18.03 16.10
CA CYS A 365 -20.42 -19.37 16.35
C CYS A 365 -20.94 -19.55 17.77
N HIS A 366 -20.34 -18.90 18.77
CA HIS A 366 -20.65 -19.11 20.19
C HIS A 366 -21.27 -17.87 20.83
N ASN A 367 -21.96 -18.07 21.95
CA ASN A 367 -22.42 -17.00 22.83
C ASN A 367 -22.11 -17.36 24.29
N THR A 368 -22.16 -16.36 25.18
CA THR A 368 -21.74 -16.48 26.59
C THR A 368 -22.70 -17.27 27.47
N THR A 369 -23.93 -17.56 27.01
CA THR A 369 -24.97 -18.26 27.78
C THR A 369 -25.11 -19.74 27.42
N ALA A 370 -24.75 -20.14 26.19
CA ALA A 370 -24.87 -21.50 25.66
C ALA A 370 -23.63 -21.90 24.84
N TRP A 371 -22.45 -21.81 25.46
CA TRP A 371 -21.15 -22.00 24.79
C TRP A 371 -20.99 -23.34 24.06
N ALA A 372 -21.58 -24.40 24.59
CA ALA A 372 -21.47 -25.77 24.04
C ALA A 372 -22.24 -25.97 22.72
N THR A 373 -23.16 -25.07 22.38
CA THR A 373 -23.95 -25.11 21.13
C THR A 373 -23.49 -24.01 20.19
N THR A 374 -23.39 -24.32 18.89
CA THR A 374 -23.11 -23.30 17.87
C THR A 374 -24.40 -22.62 17.42
N THR A 375 -24.30 -21.33 17.12
CA THR A 375 -25.38 -20.48 16.60
C THR A 375 -25.32 -20.32 15.08
N PHE A 376 -24.30 -20.90 14.44
CA PHE A 376 -24.05 -20.78 13.01
C PHE A 376 -25.11 -21.52 12.18
N ASN A 377 -25.79 -20.79 11.28
CA ASN A 377 -26.87 -21.31 10.45
C ASN A 377 -26.41 -21.44 8.98
N HIS A 378 -26.31 -22.68 8.48
CA HIS A 378 -25.89 -22.94 7.09
C HIS A 378 -26.92 -22.46 6.06
N THR A 379 -28.22 -22.55 6.36
CA THR A 379 -29.28 -22.10 5.44
C THR A 379 -29.14 -20.62 5.12
N THR A 380 -28.91 -19.77 6.12
CA THR A 380 -28.81 -18.33 5.92
C THR A 380 -27.42 -17.88 5.48
N THR A 381 -26.38 -18.63 5.82
CA THR A 381 -24.98 -18.18 5.62
C THR A 381 -24.35 -18.73 4.35
N SER A 382 -24.61 -19.99 3.99
CA SER A 382 -24.04 -20.63 2.79
C SER A 382 -25.08 -20.96 1.72
N GLY A 383 -26.38 -20.84 2.03
CA GLY A 383 -27.45 -21.26 1.13
C GLY A 383 -27.58 -22.78 0.98
N PHE A 384 -26.84 -23.56 1.78
CA PHE A 384 -26.86 -25.02 1.78
C PHE A 384 -27.51 -25.54 3.07
N PRO A 385 -28.84 -25.74 3.11
CA PRO A 385 -29.50 -26.27 4.29
C PRO A 385 -29.05 -27.71 4.57
N LEU A 386 -28.60 -27.99 5.80
CA LEU A 386 -28.24 -29.34 6.25
C LEU A 386 -29.50 -30.16 6.59
N GLN A 387 -30.25 -30.51 5.54
CA GLN A 387 -31.53 -31.22 5.61
C GLN A 387 -31.49 -32.52 4.79
N ASN A 388 -32.56 -33.32 4.89
CA ASN A 388 -32.71 -34.57 4.14
C ASN A 388 -31.50 -35.49 4.30
N SER A 389 -30.88 -35.96 3.21
CA SER A 389 -29.71 -36.85 3.27
C SER A 389 -28.44 -36.19 3.85
N HIS A 390 -28.43 -34.86 3.98
CA HIS A 390 -27.37 -34.08 4.62
C HIS A 390 -27.66 -33.74 6.09
N ALA A 391 -28.82 -34.15 6.62
CA ALA A 391 -29.15 -33.95 8.02
C ALA A 391 -28.22 -34.79 8.93
N GLY A 392 -27.73 -34.18 10.00
CA GLY A 392 -26.89 -34.86 10.99
C GLY A 392 -25.43 -35.09 10.57
N LYS A 393 -25.00 -34.56 9.42
CA LYS A 393 -23.58 -34.52 9.06
C LYS A 393 -22.81 -33.65 10.05
N THR A 394 -21.62 -34.11 10.40
CA THR A 394 -20.66 -33.37 11.21
C THR A 394 -19.89 -32.40 10.33
N CYS A 395 -19.29 -31.37 10.93
CA CYS A 395 -18.58 -30.35 10.16
C CYS A 395 -17.41 -30.95 9.34
N VAL A 396 -16.71 -31.95 9.88
CA VAL A 396 -15.58 -32.61 9.20
C VAL A 396 -16.01 -33.52 8.04
N ASP A 397 -17.28 -33.90 7.96
CA ASP A 397 -17.80 -34.68 6.83
C ASP A 397 -17.77 -33.86 5.52
N CYS A 398 -17.94 -32.54 5.64
CA CYS A 398 -17.96 -31.61 4.50
C CYS A 398 -16.69 -30.76 4.41
N HIS A 399 -16.17 -30.28 5.54
CA HIS A 399 -15.02 -29.38 5.62
C HIS A 399 -13.70 -30.14 5.83
N GLN A 400 -13.34 -30.98 4.86
CA GLN A 400 -12.20 -31.91 5.00
C GLN A 400 -10.83 -31.21 4.97
N THR A 401 -10.68 -30.17 4.15
CA THR A 401 -9.41 -29.45 3.95
C THR A 401 -9.47 -27.99 4.39
N SER A 402 -10.66 -27.38 4.31
CA SER A 402 -10.93 -26.00 4.71
C SER A 402 -12.40 -25.82 5.06
N TYR A 403 -12.65 -24.95 6.04
CA TYR A 403 -13.99 -24.47 6.41
C TYR A 403 -14.41 -23.23 5.61
N THR A 404 -13.48 -22.67 4.83
CA THR A 404 -13.75 -21.59 3.88
C THR A 404 -13.79 -22.16 2.46
N ALA A 405 -14.76 -21.70 1.65
CA ALA A 405 -14.93 -22.08 0.25
C ALA A 405 -15.19 -23.58 -0.01
N THR A 406 -15.86 -24.28 0.91
CA THR A 406 -16.37 -25.62 0.62
C THR A 406 -17.45 -25.53 -0.46
N SER A 407 -17.22 -26.24 -1.57
CA SER A 407 -18.13 -26.29 -2.70
C SER A 407 -19.49 -26.86 -2.29
N ASN A 408 -20.56 -26.23 -2.77
CA ASN A 408 -21.93 -26.74 -2.67
C ASN A 408 -22.37 -27.50 -3.93
N GLU A 409 -21.47 -27.69 -4.90
CA GLU A 409 -21.74 -28.45 -6.11
C GLU A 409 -21.77 -29.95 -5.79
N CYS A 410 -22.83 -30.64 -6.21
CA CYS A 410 -23.01 -32.06 -5.95
C CYS A 410 -21.81 -32.89 -6.41
N SER A 411 -21.27 -32.58 -7.59
CA SER A 411 -20.13 -33.29 -8.18
C SER A 411 -18.83 -33.13 -7.37
N SER A 412 -18.69 -32.08 -6.57
CA SER A 412 -17.50 -31.89 -5.73
C SER A 412 -17.39 -32.92 -4.60
N CYS A 413 -18.53 -33.51 -4.19
CA CYS A 413 -18.58 -34.52 -3.12
C CYS A 413 -18.98 -35.91 -3.65
N HIS A 414 -19.88 -35.95 -4.64
CA HIS A 414 -20.50 -37.17 -5.15
C HIS A 414 -19.94 -37.63 -6.49
N MET A 415 -18.75 -37.15 -6.89
CA MET A 415 -18.05 -37.68 -8.07
C MET A 415 -17.84 -39.20 -8.01
N PRO A 416 -17.50 -39.81 -6.85
CA PRO A 416 -17.39 -41.26 -6.76
C PRO A 416 -18.72 -41.96 -7.06
N ASP A 417 -19.85 -41.40 -6.61
CA ASP A 417 -21.19 -41.94 -6.90
C ASP A 417 -21.52 -41.81 -8.39
N TYR A 418 -21.19 -40.67 -9.01
CA TYR A 418 -21.34 -40.45 -10.45
C TYR A 418 -20.53 -41.47 -11.27
N GLN A 419 -19.26 -41.68 -10.91
CA GLN A 419 -18.36 -42.61 -11.60
C GLN A 419 -18.73 -44.08 -11.36
N GLY A 420 -19.25 -44.40 -10.18
CA GLY A 420 -19.60 -45.76 -9.76
C GLY A 420 -20.99 -46.22 -10.19
N SER A 421 -21.81 -45.35 -10.75
CA SER A 421 -23.17 -45.69 -11.17
C SER A 421 -23.16 -46.63 -12.38
N THR A 422 -23.91 -47.73 -12.30
CA THR A 422 -23.97 -48.77 -13.35
C THR A 422 -25.33 -48.87 -14.04
N ASN A 423 -26.37 -48.25 -13.48
CA ASN A 423 -27.73 -48.31 -14.02
C ASN A 423 -28.47 -46.96 -13.80
N PRO A 424 -28.43 -46.02 -14.76
CA PRO A 424 -27.60 -46.04 -15.97
C PRO A 424 -26.11 -45.76 -15.65
N ASN A 425 -25.21 -46.18 -16.55
CA ASN A 425 -23.80 -45.81 -16.42
C ASN A 425 -23.59 -44.36 -16.90
N HIS A 426 -23.37 -43.44 -15.94
CA HIS A 426 -23.27 -42.01 -16.22
C HIS A 426 -22.04 -41.64 -17.05
N VAL A 427 -20.91 -42.30 -16.81
CA VAL A 427 -19.65 -42.04 -17.55
C VAL A 427 -19.75 -42.56 -18.98
N ALA A 428 -20.20 -43.80 -19.16
CA ALA A 428 -20.36 -44.41 -20.49
C ALA A 428 -21.44 -43.72 -21.32
N GLY A 429 -22.52 -43.25 -20.68
CA GLY A 429 -23.60 -42.51 -21.34
C GLY A 429 -23.36 -41.01 -21.48
N ASN A 430 -22.19 -40.50 -21.07
CA ASN A 430 -21.82 -39.08 -21.15
C ASN A 430 -22.88 -38.14 -20.55
N TYR A 431 -23.38 -38.46 -19.35
CA TYR A 431 -24.41 -37.68 -18.67
C TYR A 431 -23.85 -36.33 -18.15
N PRO A 432 -24.68 -35.28 -18.07
CA PRO A 432 -24.25 -34.00 -17.52
C PRO A 432 -23.99 -34.07 -16.01
N GLN A 433 -23.03 -33.26 -15.53
CA GLN A 433 -22.67 -33.17 -14.11
C GLN A 433 -23.55 -32.21 -13.29
N LEU A 434 -24.59 -31.63 -13.91
CA LEU A 434 -25.61 -30.87 -13.20
C LEU A 434 -26.63 -31.83 -12.56
N CYS A 435 -26.23 -32.46 -11.46
CA CYS A 435 -26.96 -33.56 -10.81
C CYS A 435 -28.40 -33.18 -10.45
N SER A 436 -28.63 -31.94 -10.05
CA SER A 436 -29.96 -31.40 -9.67
C SER A 436 -30.97 -31.38 -10.82
N SER A 437 -30.52 -31.59 -12.07
CA SER A 437 -31.43 -31.74 -13.22
C SER A 437 -32.23 -33.03 -13.17
N CYS A 438 -31.72 -34.05 -12.46
CA CYS A 438 -32.29 -35.39 -12.42
C CYS A 438 -32.51 -35.90 -10.99
N HIS A 439 -31.71 -35.44 -10.03
CA HIS A 439 -31.68 -35.94 -8.66
C HIS A 439 -32.01 -34.84 -7.64
N THR A 440 -32.40 -35.25 -6.43
CA THR A 440 -32.73 -34.32 -5.33
C THR A 440 -31.88 -34.61 -4.09
N ASP A 441 -31.84 -33.68 -3.14
CA ASP A 441 -31.18 -33.85 -1.84
C ASP A 441 -31.87 -34.88 -0.92
N VAL A 442 -33.04 -35.38 -1.32
CA VAL A 442 -33.73 -36.52 -0.71
C VAL A 442 -33.06 -37.83 -1.09
N GLY A 443 -32.59 -37.99 -2.33
CA GLY A 443 -31.89 -39.19 -2.79
C GLY A 443 -31.64 -39.24 -4.30
N TRP A 444 -30.76 -40.16 -4.71
CA TRP A 444 -30.39 -40.38 -6.11
C TRP A 444 -31.44 -41.12 -6.94
N ALA A 445 -32.32 -41.90 -6.30
CA ALA A 445 -33.36 -42.67 -6.97
C ALA A 445 -34.75 -42.40 -6.36
N PRO A 446 -35.81 -42.28 -7.19
CA PRO A 446 -35.79 -42.28 -8.66
C PRO A 446 -35.21 -40.96 -9.23
N ALA A 447 -34.57 -41.05 -10.40
CA ALA A 447 -34.17 -39.87 -11.17
C ALA A 447 -35.34 -39.40 -12.03
N THR A 448 -35.57 -38.09 -12.09
CA THR A 448 -36.69 -37.51 -12.86
C THR A 448 -36.21 -36.34 -13.70
N PHE A 449 -36.53 -36.33 -14.99
CA PHE A 449 -36.30 -35.20 -15.89
C PHE A 449 -37.56 -34.94 -16.73
N ASP A 450 -38.03 -33.70 -16.75
CA ASP A 450 -39.26 -33.31 -17.45
C ASP A 450 -38.95 -32.88 -18.89
N HIS A 451 -39.23 -33.76 -19.85
CA HIS A 451 -39.03 -33.52 -21.28
C HIS A 451 -40.01 -32.48 -21.89
N SER A 452 -41.09 -32.13 -21.17
CA SER A 452 -41.99 -31.06 -21.61
C SER A 452 -41.29 -29.69 -21.65
N THR A 453 -40.23 -29.54 -20.86
CA THR A 453 -39.44 -28.30 -20.78
C THR A 453 -38.55 -28.05 -22.01
N VAL A 454 -38.34 -29.07 -22.87
CA VAL A 454 -37.43 -29.03 -24.03
C VAL A 454 -38.13 -29.28 -25.37
N ASN A 455 -39.45 -29.07 -25.43
CA ASN A 455 -40.27 -29.19 -26.65
C ASN A 455 -40.21 -30.56 -27.36
N PHE A 456 -39.98 -31.64 -26.62
CA PHE A 456 -40.11 -33.01 -27.12
C PHE A 456 -40.82 -33.89 -26.08
N PRO A 457 -42.17 -33.86 -26.04
CA PRO A 457 -42.92 -34.67 -25.08
C PRO A 457 -42.76 -36.15 -25.40
N ILE A 458 -42.25 -36.93 -24.45
CA ILE A 458 -42.11 -38.37 -24.60
C ILE A 458 -43.49 -39.04 -24.51
N THR A 459 -44.03 -39.46 -25.66
CA THR A 459 -45.33 -40.15 -25.78
C THR A 459 -45.22 -41.47 -26.53
N GLY A 460 -46.25 -42.32 -26.39
CA GLY A 460 -46.31 -43.60 -27.08
C GLY A 460 -45.16 -44.53 -26.69
N ARG A 461 -44.53 -45.16 -27.69
CA ARG A 461 -43.45 -46.14 -27.47
C ARG A 461 -42.17 -45.54 -26.91
N HIS A 462 -41.98 -44.22 -27.01
CA HIS A 462 -40.78 -43.56 -26.48
C HIS A 462 -40.74 -43.53 -24.94
N THR A 463 -41.86 -43.81 -24.26
CA THR A 463 -41.96 -43.80 -22.78
C THR A 463 -41.15 -44.90 -22.08
N THR A 464 -40.73 -45.92 -22.82
CA THR A 464 -39.94 -47.06 -22.28
C THR A 464 -38.52 -47.11 -22.83
N VAL A 465 -38.09 -46.09 -23.58
CA VAL A 465 -36.75 -46.02 -24.19
C VAL A 465 -35.77 -45.42 -23.19
N SER A 466 -34.54 -45.97 -23.13
CA SER A 466 -33.51 -45.43 -22.26
C SER A 466 -32.99 -44.09 -22.79
N CYS A 467 -32.62 -43.16 -21.91
CA CYS A 467 -32.08 -41.87 -22.32
C CYS A 467 -30.89 -42.01 -23.28
N ALA A 468 -30.00 -42.99 -23.03
CA ALA A 468 -28.81 -43.22 -23.85
C ALA A 468 -29.12 -43.67 -25.29
N ASP A 469 -30.28 -44.28 -25.52
CA ASP A 469 -30.70 -44.72 -26.86
C ASP A 469 -31.10 -43.53 -27.75
N CYS A 470 -31.64 -42.47 -27.14
CA CYS A 470 -31.96 -41.22 -27.82
C CYS A 470 -30.73 -40.27 -27.88
N HIS A 471 -29.95 -40.21 -26.80
CA HIS A 471 -28.83 -39.29 -26.63
C HIS A 471 -27.47 -39.90 -27.02
N THR A 472 -27.40 -40.52 -28.20
CA THR A 472 -26.25 -41.31 -28.65
C THR A 472 -24.94 -40.52 -28.80
N THR A 473 -25.04 -39.21 -29.03
CA THR A 473 -23.89 -38.29 -29.15
C THR A 473 -23.84 -37.28 -28.01
N GLY A 474 -24.58 -37.55 -26.93
CA GLY A 474 -24.74 -36.67 -25.75
C GLY A 474 -26.10 -35.99 -25.66
N PHE A 475 -26.28 -35.20 -24.60
CA PHE A 475 -27.57 -34.58 -24.23
C PHE A 475 -27.81 -33.19 -24.85
N THR A 476 -26.93 -32.77 -25.76
CA THR A 476 -27.04 -31.48 -26.46
C THR A 476 -27.37 -31.71 -27.92
N ASN A 477 -28.27 -30.89 -28.49
CA ASN A 477 -28.65 -30.93 -29.91
C ASN A 477 -29.15 -32.30 -30.41
N THR A 478 -29.78 -33.07 -29.52
CA THR A 478 -30.41 -34.34 -29.90
C THR A 478 -31.50 -34.08 -30.93
N PRO A 479 -31.49 -34.76 -32.09
CA PRO A 479 -32.51 -34.57 -33.12
C PRO A 479 -33.91 -34.80 -32.54
N ASN A 480 -34.83 -33.87 -32.84
CA ASN A 480 -36.23 -33.95 -32.37
C ASN A 480 -37.24 -34.18 -33.50
N GLN A 481 -36.75 -34.39 -34.73
CA GLN A 481 -37.56 -34.77 -35.89
C GLN A 481 -37.50 -36.28 -36.08
N CYS A 482 -38.60 -36.91 -36.50
CA CYS A 482 -38.65 -38.37 -36.68
C CYS A 482 -37.52 -38.89 -37.59
N SER A 483 -37.27 -38.24 -38.72
CA SER A 483 -36.20 -38.63 -39.64
C SER A 483 -34.79 -38.46 -39.08
N GLY A 484 -34.61 -37.67 -38.03
CA GLY A 484 -33.32 -37.53 -37.35
C GLY A 484 -32.87 -38.81 -36.63
N CYS A 485 -33.81 -39.66 -36.23
CA CYS A 485 -33.54 -40.92 -35.53
C CYS A 485 -33.97 -42.16 -36.33
N HIS A 486 -35.02 -42.03 -37.15
CA HIS A 486 -35.63 -43.13 -37.91
C HIS A 486 -35.39 -43.01 -39.41
N LEU A 487 -34.25 -42.44 -39.82
CA LEU A 487 -33.90 -42.33 -41.23
C LEU A 487 -33.78 -43.71 -41.89
N ASP A 488 -33.22 -44.67 -41.17
CA ASP A 488 -33.05 -46.05 -41.67
C ASP A 488 -34.41 -46.73 -41.87
N ASP A 489 -35.36 -46.55 -40.95
CA ASP A 489 -36.74 -47.03 -41.10
C ASP A 489 -37.40 -46.43 -42.36
N TYR A 490 -37.21 -45.13 -42.59
CA TYR A 490 -37.70 -44.43 -43.77
C TYR A 490 -37.06 -44.95 -45.08
N GLN A 491 -35.75 -45.15 -45.10
CA GLN A 491 -35.02 -45.60 -46.29
C GLN A 491 -35.29 -47.05 -46.66
N THR A 492 -35.57 -47.91 -45.66
CA THR A 492 -35.73 -49.36 -45.85
C THR A 492 -37.19 -49.78 -46.05
N ALA A 493 -38.15 -48.88 -45.86
CA ALA A 493 -39.57 -49.17 -46.03
C ALA A 493 -39.92 -49.57 -47.48
N GLN A 494 -40.61 -50.70 -47.64
CA GLN A 494 -40.95 -51.29 -48.94
C GLN A 494 -42.45 -51.28 -49.27
N ASN A 495 -43.31 -50.97 -48.29
CA ASN A 495 -44.76 -50.92 -48.49
C ASN A 495 -45.44 -49.82 -47.65
N PRO A 496 -45.66 -48.63 -48.24
CA PRO A 496 -45.18 -48.21 -49.55
C PRO A 496 -43.65 -47.96 -49.56
N ASN A 497 -43.03 -47.96 -50.75
CA ASN A 497 -41.62 -47.57 -50.89
C ASN A 497 -41.49 -46.05 -50.79
N HIS A 498 -40.94 -45.55 -49.68
CA HIS A 498 -40.89 -44.11 -49.40
C HIS A 498 -39.94 -43.35 -50.34
N ILE A 499 -38.77 -43.92 -50.62
CA ILE A 499 -37.77 -43.32 -51.52
C ILE A 499 -38.29 -43.32 -52.96
N GLY A 500 -38.84 -44.45 -53.40
CA GLY A 500 -39.40 -44.62 -54.73
C GLY A 500 -40.55 -43.65 -54.98
N ALA A 501 -41.48 -43.55 -54.02
CA ALA A 501 -42.64 -42.67 -54.08
C ALA A 501 -42.35 -41.19 -53.81
N GLN A 502 -41.11 -40.85 -53.43
CA GLN A 502 -40.69 -39.48 -53.08
C GLN A 502 -41.51 -38.86 -51.93
N PHE A 503 -41.87 -39.65 -50.91
CA PHE A 503 -42.60 -39.11 -49.76
C PHE A 503 -41.78 -38.08 -48.97
N PRO A 504 -42.43 -37.10 -48.31
CA PRO A 504 -41.73 -36.17 -47.44
C PRO A 504 -41.26 -36.88 -46.16
N GLN A 505 -40.21 -36.35 -45.54
CA GLN A 505 -39.71 -36.82 -44.24
C GLN A 505 -40.51 -36.27 -43.04
N THR A 506 -41.65 -35.65 -43.28
CA THR A 506 -42.62 -35.23 -42.25
C THR A 506 -43.46 -36.44 -41.84
N CYS A 507 -42.85 -37.38 -41.13
CA CYS A 507 -43.44 -38.69 -40.82
C CYS A 507 -44.79 -38.59 -40.10
N GLU A 508 -45.01 -37.52 -39.34
CA GLU A 508 -46.19 -37.27 -38.52
C GLU A 508 -47.47 -37.07 -39.34
N THR A 509 -47.36 -36.86 -40.66
CA THR A 509 -48.52 -36.80 -41.56
C THR A 509 -49.19 -38.16 -41.71
N CYS A 510 -48.44 -39.25 -41.53
CA CYS A 510 -48.90 -40.61 -41.79
C CYS A 510 -48.72 -41.54 -40.58
N HIS A 511 -47.81 -41.21 -39.66
CA HIS A 511 -47.44 -42.06 -38.54
C HIS A 511 -47.60 -41.33 -37.20
N THR A 512 -47.70 -42.11 -36.12
CA THR A 512 -47.83 -41.56 -34.76
C THR A 512 -46.76 -42.15 -33.84
N SER A 513 -46.50 -41.49 -32.71
CA SER A 513 -45.58 -42.00 -31.68
C SER A 513 -45.97 -43.37 -31.08
N SER A 514 -47.18 -43.85 -31.37
CA SER A 514 -47.67 -45.17 -30.95
C SER A 514 -47.17 -46.31 -31.84
N GLY A 515 -46.73 -46.00 -33.07
CA GLY A 515 -46.12 -46.96 -34.00
C GLY A 515 -46.21 -46.54 -35.47
N TRP A 516 -45.39 -47.19 -36.31
CA TRP A 516 -45.35 -46.98 -37.77
C TRP A 516 -46.54 -47.58 -38.52
N ALA A 517 -47.20 -48.60 -37.97
CA ALA A 517 -48.35 -49.26 -38.58
C ALA A 517 -49.56 -49.32 -37.63
N PRO A 518 -50.79 -49.13 -38.15
CA PRO A 518 -51.13 -48.74 -39.51
C PRO A 518 -50.80 -47.25 -39.77
N ALA A 519 -50.42 -46.91 -41.02
CA ALA A 519 -50.27 -45.52 -41.43
C ALA A 519 -51.66 -44.90 -41.67
N THR A 520 -51.87 -43.66 -41.22
CA THR A 520 -53.10 -42.91 -41.46
C THR A 520 -53.01 -42.21 -42.81
N PHE A 521 -53.79 -42.68 -43.80
CA PHE A 521 -53.89 -42.04 -45.11
C PHE A 521 -55.35 -41.98 -45.56
N GLU A 522 -55.88 -40.77 -45.75
CA GLU A 522 -57.27 -40.51 -46.15
C GLU A 522 -57.44 -40.60 -47.67
N HIS A 523 -57.68 -41.81 -48.17
CA HIS A 523 -57.95 -42.04 -49.60
C HIS A 523 -59.39 -41.65 -50.00
N ASP A 524 -60.34 -41.76 -49.08
CA ASP A 524 -61.76 -41.75 -49.40
C ASP A 524 -62.32 -40.42 -49.90
N ASN A 525 -61.80 -39.33 -49.35
CA ASN A 525 -62.30 -38.00 -49.65
C ASN A 525 -61.46 -37.28 -50.71
N GLN A 526 -60.31 -37.85 -51.11
CA GLN A 526 -59.38 -37.22 -52.03
C GLN A 526 -59.23 -37.95 -53.36
N TYR A 527 -59.36 -39.29 -53.36
CA TYR A 527 -59.18 -40.10 -54.57
C TYR A 527 -60.25 -41.20 -54.67
N PHE A 528 -59.97 -42.40 -54.15
CA PHE A 528 -60.83 -43.58 -54.27
C PHE A 528 -61.21 -44.13 -52.88
N PRO A 529 -62.49 -44.40 -52.58
CA PRO A 529 -62.92 -44.81 -51.25
C PRO A 529 -62.60 -46.27 -50.91
N ILE A 530 -61.36 -46.50 -50.46
CA ILE A 530 -60.87 -47.80 -49.98
C ILE A 530 -61.24 -48.09 -48.52
N ASN A 531 -61.55 -47.06 -47.72
CA ASN A 531 -61.90 -47.20 -46.31
C ASN A 531 -63.42 -47.10 -46.06
N SER A 532 -64.21 -46.57 -47.01
CA SER A 532 -65.66 -46.37 -46.86
C SER A 532 -66.51 -47.01 -47.96
N GLY A 533 -65.94 -47.28 -49.14
CA GLY A 533 -66.63 -47.80 -50.33
C GLY A 533 -66.79 -49.33 -50.35
N LYS A 534 -67.28 -49.86 -51.49
CA LYS A 534 -67.53 -51.31 -51.68
C LYS A 534 -66.27 -52.18 -51.58
N HIS A 535 -65.10 -51.59 -51.72
CA HIS A 535 -63.81 -52.29 -51.65
C HIS A 535 -63.16 -52.25 -50.25
N ARG A 536 -63.90 -51.83 -49.22
CA ARG A 536 -63.41 -51.75 -47.85
C ARG A 536 -62.88 -53.10 -47.36
N ASN A 537 -61.63 -53.12 -46.88
CA ASN A 537 -60.91 -54.28 -46.34
C ASN A 537 -60.53 -55.38 -47.35
N GLU A 538 -60.62 -55.13 -48.66
CA GLU A 538 -60.30 -56.16 -49.67
C GLU A 538 -58.80 -56.36 -49.89
N TRP A 539 -57.95 -55.38 -49.55
CA TRP A 539 -56.53 -55.35 -49.97
C TRP A 539 -55.50 -55.28 -48.83
N ASN A 540 -55.90 -55.56 -47.58
CA ASN A 540 -54.99 -55.69 -46.42
C ASN A 540 -53.98 -54.54 -46.22
N ASN A 541 -54.32 -53.33 -46.64
CA ASN A 541 -53.43 -52.16 -46.62
C ASN A 541 -52.10 -52.36 -47.38
N ASP A 542 -52.04 -53.31 -48.32
CA ASP A 542 -50.91 -53.42 -49.25
C ASP A 542 -51.13 -52.45 -50.42
N CYS A 543 -50.44 -51.32 -50.38
CA CYS A 543 -50.59 -50.29 -51.41
C CYS A 543 -50.21 -50.81 -52.81
N ARG A 544 -49.39 -51.86 -52.92
CA ARG A 544 -49.02 -52.48 -54.21
C ARG A 544 -50.19 -53.22 -54.87
N SER A 545 -51.24 -53.57 -54.13
CA SER A 545 -52.43 -54.20 -54.68
C SER A 545 -53.27 -53.26 -55.55
N CYS A 546 -53.13 -51.95 -55.37
CA CYS A 546 -53.87 -50.94 -56.13
C CYS A 546 -52.96 -50.11 -57.05
N HIS A 547 -51.68 -49.99 -56.73
CA HIS A 547 -50.72 -49.18 -57.48
C HIS A 547 -49.74 -50.06 -58.27
N ASN A 548 -49.93 -50.09 -59.60
CA ASN A 548 -49.17 -50.91 -60.55
C ASN A 548 -47.66 -50.65 -60.57
N VAL A 549 -47.24 -49.44 -60.20
CA VAL A 549 -45.83 -49.04 -60.16
C VAL A 549 -45.46 -48.76 -58.70
N PRO A 550 -44.67 -49.63 -58.03
CA PRO A 550 -44.31 -49.50 -56.61
C PRO A 550 -43.51 -48.25 -56.25
N THR A 551 -43.13 -47.46 -57.26
CA THR A 551 -42.37 -46.20 -57.13
C THR A 551 -43.13 -45.00 -57.70
N ASN A 552 -44.31 -45.19 -58.30
CA ASN A 552 -45.16 -44.11 -58.78
C ASN A 552 -46.61 -44.36 -58.37
N TYR A 553 -46.94 -43.92 -57.17
CA TYR A 553 -48.28 -44.05 -56.59
C TYR A 553 -49.32 -43.10 -57.22
N ALA A 554 -48.94 -42.27 -58.20
CA ALA A 554 -49.91 -41.57 -59.04
C ALA A 554 -50.51 -42.49 -60.13
N ALA A 555 -49.88 -43.64 -60.41
CA ALA A 555 -50.42 -44.66 -61.29
C ALA A 555 -51.22 -45.70 -60.46
N PHE A 556 -52.48 -45.93 -60.83
CA PHE A 556 -53.35 -46.94 -60.22
C PHE A 556 -53.91 -47.89 -61.29
N THR A 557 -54.42 -49.05 -60.85
CA THR A 557 -54.90 -50.15 -61.70
C THR A 557 -56.41 -50.15 -61.86
#